data_AF-A0A8D9EQL1-F1
#
_entry.id   AF-A0A8D9EQL1-F1
#
_cell.length_a   1.000
_cell.length_b   1.000
_cell.length_c   1.000
_cell.angle_alpha   90.00
_cell.angle_beta   90.00
_cell.angle_gamma   90.00
#
_symmetry.space_group_name_H-M   'P 1'
#
loop_
_entity.id
_entity.type
_entity.pdbx_description
1 polymer ?
#
loop_
_entity_poly.entity_id
_entity_poly.type
_entity_poly.pdbx_seq_one_letter_code
_entity_poly.pdbx_strand_id
1 'polypeptide(L)'
;MSKQMTFLRLPHILFLHLKRFKTIKKISTIRNCFIHKKISTKIIFPHILDLTKFRSDYNSEDEGIASYELNLDDNRYELCSVINHVGPALDVGHYTTFISQHGRWFLCDDTKIKPVSLSDVLNSEAYMLVYEKKALEYS
;
A
#
# COMPACT_ATOMS: atom_id res chain seq x y z
N MET A 1 25.47 6.92 -14.17
CA MET A 1 24.88 7.33 -12.88
C MET A 1 23.46 6.79 -12.80
N SER A 2 23.13 5.93 -11.85
CA SER A 2 21.75 5.52 -11.58
C SER A 2 21.15 6.43 -10.51
N LYS A 3 19.85 6.71 -10.60
CA LYS A 3 19.08 7.38 -9.54
C LYS A 3 18.36 6.32 -8.73
N GLN A 4 18.39 6.45 -7.40
CA GLN A 4 17.66 5.61 -6.47
C GLN A 4 16.81 6.50 -5.55
N MET A 5 15.61 6.04 -5.20
CA MET A 5 14.71 6.72 -4.27
C MET A 5 14.64 5.91 -2.97
N THR A 6 14.88 6.56 -1.84
CA THR A 6 14.88 5.98 -0.49
C THR A 6 14.13 6.89 0.47
N PHE A 7 13.75 6.36 1.63
CA PHE A 7 13.14 7.13 2.71
C PHE A 7 14.23 7.77 3.57
N LEU A 8 14.23 9.10 3.66
CA LEU A 8 15.01 9.83 4.67
C LEU A 8 14.38 9.68 6.06
N ARG A 9 13.04 9.75 6.12
CA ARG A 9 12.24 9.56 7.33
C ARG A 9 10.98 8.78 6.98
N LEU A 10 10.67 7.77 7.78
CA LEU A 10 9.48 6.94 7.61
C LEU A 10 8.27 7.57 8.34
N PRO A 11 7.08 7.63 7.71
CA PRO A 11 5.89 8.24 8.30
C PRO A 11 5.20 7.30 9.30
N HIS A 12 4.48 7.80 10.30
CA HIS A 12 3.72 6.92 11.20
C HIS A 12 2.61 6.15 10.49
N ILE A 13 1.92 6.81 9.56
CA ILE A 13 0.93 6.18 8.68
C ILE A 13 1.44 6.26 7.24
N LEU A 14 1.56 5.11 6.59
CA LEU A 14 2.02 4.98 5.22
C LEU A 14 0.83 4.69 4.30
N PHE A 15 0.63 5.57 3.33
CA PHE A 15 -0.32 5.36 2.23
C PHE A 15 0.41 4.87 0.99
N LEU A 16 0.02 3.70 0.48
CA LEU A 16 0.53 3.15 -0.77
C LEU A 16 -0.59 3.11 -1.80
N HIS A 17 -0.46 3.95 -2.82
CA HIS A 17 -1.38 3.94 -3.96
C HIS A 17 -0.84 3.04 -5.07
N LEU A 18 -1.60 1.99 -5.39
CA LEU A 18 -1.25 1.08 -6.48
C LEU A 18 -1.68 1.72 -7.80
N LYS A 19 -0.70 2.03 -8.65
CA LYS A 19 -0.92 2.67 -9.96
C LYS A 19 -1.58 1.71 -10.96
N ARG A 20 -2.88 1.48 -10.78
CA ARG A 20 -3.70 0.53 -11.57
C ARG A 20 -4.24 1.12 -12.88
N PHE A 21 -3.53 2.06 -13.49
CA PHE A 21 -3.95 2.71 -14.73
C PHE A 21 -2.84 2.74 -15.77
N LYS A 22 -3.20 2.47 -17.02
CA LYS A 22 -2.33 2.63 -18.18
C LYS A 22 -3.02 3.50 -19.21
N THR A 23 -2.32 4.54 -19.66
CA THR A 23 -2.77 5.36 -20.78
C THR A 23 -2.25 4.77 -22.09
N ILE A 24 -3.15 4.48 -23.02
CA ILE A 24 -2.85 3.93 -24.34
C ILE A 24 -3.20 5.01 -25.37
N LYS A 25 -2.23 5.36 -26.22
CA LYS A 25 -2.47 6.23 -27.37
C LYS A 25 -3.16 5.38 -28.44
N LYS A 26 -4.41 5.69 -28.77
CA LYS A 26 -5.11 5.11 -29.91
C LYS A 26 -4.99 6.08 -31.07
N ILE A 27 -4.14 5.74 -32.03
CA ILE A 27 -4.02 6.45 -33.30
C ILE A 27 -5.13 5.90 -34.21
N SER A 28 -5.98 6.80 -34.70
CA SER A 28 -7.06 6.50 -35.64
C SER A 28 -7.00 7.51 -36.77
N THR A 29 -7.42 7.10 -37.97
CA THR A 29 -7.48 7.94 -39.18
C THR A 29 -8.30 9.22 -38.97
N ILE A 30 -9.23 9.22 -38.02
CA ILE A 30 -10.19 10.30 -37.81
C ILE A 30 -9.75 11.23 -36.67
N ARG A 31 -9.33 10.68 -35.52
CA ARG A 31 -8.80 11.45 -34.38
C ARG A 31 -7.88 10.59 -33.53
N ASN A 32 -6.77 11.19 -33.09
CA ASN A 32 -5.96 10.63 -32.01
C ASN A 32 -6.73 10.77 -30.69
N CYS A 33 -6.78 9.70 -29.91
CA CYS A 33 -7.44 9.69 -28.60
C CYS A 33 -6.58 8.92 -27.58
N PHE A 34 -6.63 9.35 -26.32
CA PHE A 34 -6.01 8.66 -25.21
C PHE A 34 -7.07 7.82 -24.49
N ILE A 35 -6.82 6.52 -24.38
CA ILE A 35 -7.71 5.61 -23.64
C ILE A 35 -7.01 5.22 -22.35
N HIS A 36 -7.71 5.35 -21.22
CA HIS A 36 -7.23 4.89 -19.93
C HIS A 36 -7.78 3.50 -19.64
N LYS A 37 -6.89 2.53 -19.41
CA LYS A 37 -7.26 1.14 -19.10
C LYS A 37 -6.94 0.82 -17.65
N LYS A 38 -7.90 0.21 -16.95
CA LYS A 38 -7.72 -0.35 -15.61
C LYS A 38 -6.80 -1.59 -15.66
N ILE A 39 -5.90 -1.67 -14.69
CA ILE A 39 -5.01 -2.82 -14.47
C ILE A 39 -5.55 -3.60 -13.26
N SER A 40 -6.25 -4.70 -13.53
CA SER A 40 -6.81 -5.59 -12.50
C SER A 40 -5.92 -6.79 -12.16
N THR A 41 -4.61 -6.67 -12.42
CA THR A 41 -3.64 -7.71 -12.04
C THR A 41 -3.65 -7.90 -10.52
N LYS A 42 -3.72 -9.15 -10.05
CA LYS A 42 -3.63 -9.45 -8.62
C LYS A 42 -2.27 -9.01 -8.10
N ILE A 43 -2.27 -8.24 -7.01
CA ILE A 43 -1.07 -7.79 -6.31
C ILE A 43 -1.10 -8.42 -4.93
N ILE A 44 -0.04 -9.13 -4.59
CA ILE A 44 0.13 -9.70 -3.25
C ILE A 44 0.79 -8.64 -2.39
N PHE A 45 0.22 -8.37 -1.23
CA PHE A 45 0.77 -7.46 -0.23
C PHE A 45 0.79 -8.18 1.13
N PRO A 46 1.81 -7.92 1.96
CA PRO A 46 1.94 -8.62 3.24
C PRO A 46 1.05 -7.99 4.32
N HIS A 47 0.70 -8.75 5.36
CA HIS A 47 0.07 -8.19 6.57
C HIS A 47 1.06 -7.30 7.35
N ILE A 48 2.33 -7.70 7.39
CA ILE A 48 3.42 -6.92 8.00
C ILE A 48 4.41 -6.49 6.91
N LEU A 49 4.62 -5.18 6.78
CA LEU A 49 5.56 -4.59 5.83
C LEU A 49 6.80 -4.08 6.57
N ASP A 50 7.97 -4.62 6.23
CA ASP A 50 9.25 -4.15 6.73
C ASP A 50 9.87 -3.15 5.74
N LEU A 51 10.06 -1.91 6.18
CA LEU A 51 10.64 -0.84 5.37
C LEU A 51 12.12 -0.56 5.64
N THR A 52 12.78 -1.35 6.51
CA THR A 52 14.17 -1.13 6.94
C THR A 52 15.12 -0.97 5.75
N LYS A 53 14.99 -1.83 4.73
CA LYS A 53 15.84 -1.86 3.54
C LYS A 53 15.67 -0.66 2.60
N PHE A 54 14.63 0.14 2.78
CA PHE A 54 14.31 1.27 1.92
C PHE A 54 14.74 2.62 2.52
N ARG A 55 15.37 2.63 3.69
CA ARG A 55 15.91 3.86 4.29
C ARG A 55 17.22 4.30 3.64
N SER A 56 17.49 5.60 3.64
CA SER A 56 18.71 6.18 3.06
C SER A 56 19.99 5.81 3.81
N ASP A 57 19.88 5.56 5.12
CA ASP A 57 20.96 5.19 6.03
C ASP A 57 21.18 3.66 6.13
N TYR A 58 20.47 2.86 5.33
CA TYR A 58 20.56 1.39 5.42
C TYR A 58 21.94 0.84 5.06
N ASN A 59 22.66 1.49 4.12
CA ASN A 59 23.97 1.04 3.63
C ASN A 59 25.14 1.90 4.15
N SER A 60 24.93 2.81 5.11
CA SER A 60 26.06 3.51 5.72
C SER A 60 26.83 2.54 6.61
N GLU A 61 27.97 2.07 6.12
CA GLU A 61 28.99 1.26 6.81
C GLU A 61 29.69 2.03 7.95
N ASP A 62 28.95 2.81 8.74
CA ASP A 62 29.53 3.53 9.85
C ASP A 62 29.51 2.63 11.09
N GLU A 63 30.56 1.80 11.22
CA GLU A 63 30.82 0.84 12.30
C GLU A 63 30.93 1.46 13.72
N GLY A 64 30.62 2.75 13.91
CA GLY A 64 31.01 3.47 15.11
C GLY A 64 29.90 3.81 16.09
N ILE A 65 28.88 4.56 15.66
CA ILE A 65 28.16 5.45 16.59
C ILE A 65 26.64 5.57 16.31
N ALA A 66 26.06 4.91 15.29
CA ALA A 66 24.61 5.09 14.96
C ALA A 66 23.69 3.91 15.36
N SER A 67 24.19 2.94 16.13
CA SER A 67 23.46 1.69 16.44
C SER A 67 22.46 1.79 17.61
N TYR A 68 22.40 2.92 18.33
CA TYR A 68 21.50 3.12 19.47
C TYR A 68 20.22 3.92 19.15
N GLU A 69 20.08 4.51 17.96
CA GLU A 69 18.83 5.13 17.50
C GLU A 69 18.18 4.41 16.30
N LEU A 70 18.87 3.43 15.71
CA LEU A 70 18.27 2.46 14.80
C LEU A 70 17.43 1.47 15.61
N ASN A 71 16.27 1.93 16.07
CA ASN A 71 15.21 1.03 16.51
C ASN A 71 14.81 0.18 15.29
N LEU A 72 15.50 -0.94 15.07
CA LEU A 72 15.21 -1.88 13.98
C LEU A 72 13.77 -2.40 14.05
N ASP A 73 13.19 -2.41 15.25
CA ASP A 73 11.78 -2.74 15.48
C ASP A 73 10.79 -1.62 15.10
N ASP A 74 11.26 -0.39 14.90
CA ASP A 74 10.44 0.79 14.60
C ASP A 74 10.08 0.88 13.10
N ASN A 75 10.73 0.14 12.20
CA ASN A 75 10.46 0.26 10.77
C ASN A 75 9.42 -0.74 10.24
N ARG A 76 8.75 -1.49 11.14
CA ARG A 76 7.70 -2.46 10.79
C ARG A 76 6.33 -1.81 10.82
N TYR A 77 5.57 -2.09 9.77
CA TYR A 77 4.22 -1.59 9.61
C TYR A 77 3.22 -2.73 9.56
N GLU A 78 2.09 -2.56 10.22
CA GLU A 78 0.95 -3.45 10.14
C GLU A 78 -0.11 -2.87 9.22
N LEU A 79 -0.68 -3.74 8.39
CA LEU A 79 -1.78 -3.38 7.52
C LEU A 79 -3.01 -3.04 8.38
N CYS A 80 -3.50 -1.81 8.26
CA CYS A 80 -4.67 -1.35 9.01
C CYS A 80 -5.90 -1.14 8.11
N SER A 81 -5.70 -0.83 6.82
CA SER A 81 -6.80 -0.71 5.87
C SER A 81 -6.40 -1.03 4.43
N VAL A 82 -7.38 -1.56 3.68
CA VAL A 82 -7.27 -1.83 2.24
C VAL A 82 -8.48 -1.24 1.54
N ILE A 83 -8.24 -0.29 0.63
CA ILE A 83 -9.28 0.30 -0.22
C ILE A 83 -9.25 -0.43 -1.55
N ASN A 84 -10.40 -0.93 -2.00
CA ASN A 84 -10.55 -1.56 -3.31
C ASN A 84 -11.34 -0.65 -4.25
N HIS A 85 -11.05 -0.74 -5.55
CA HIS A 85 -11.87 -0.14 -6.59
C HIS A 85 -12.45 -1.26 -7.46
N VAL A 86 -13.73 -1.57 -7.28
CA VAL A 86 -14.44 -2.61 -8.02
C VAL A 86 -15.10 -1.97 -9.24
N GLY A 87 -14.84 -2.48 -10.43
CA GLY A 87 -15.43 -1.90 -11.64
C GLY A 87 -14.62 -2.18 -12.89
N PRO A 88 -15.26 -2.05 -14.07
CA PRO A 88 -14.65 -2.37 -15.36
C PRO A 88 -13.70 -1.29 -15.86
N ALA A 89 -13.85 -0.05 -15.40
CA ALA A 89 -13.11 1.11 -15.88
C ALA A 89 -12.45 1.87 -14.73
N LEU A 90 -11.75 2.97 -15.06
CA LEU A 90 -11.08 3.82 -14.07
C LEU A 90 -11.98 4.94 -13.57
N ASP A 91 -12.92 5.35 -14.41
CA ASP A 91 -13.91 6.40 -14.23
C ASP A 91 -15.27 5.86 -13.76
N VAL A 92 -15.46 4.54 -13.81
CA VAL A 92 -16.69 3.85 -13.40
C VAL A 92 -16.35 2.68 -12.49
N GLY A 93 -16.84 2.74 -11.25
CA GLY A 93 -16.68 1.70 -10.27
C GLY A 93 -17.29 2.03 -8.91
N HIS A 94 -16.98 1.17 -7.94
CA HIS A 94 -17.46 1.21 -6.57
C HIS A 94 -16.28 1.02 -5.62
N TYR A 95 -16.17 1.88 -4.61
CA TYR A 95 -15.12 1.80 -3.62
C TYR A 95 -15.62 1.04 -2.39
N THR A 96 -14.86 0.03 -1.98
CA THR A 96 -15.09 -0.69 -0.72
C THR A 96 -13.82 -0.65 0.10
N THR A 97 -13.97 -0.72 1.42
CA THR A 97 -12.81 -0.60 2.32
C THR A 97 -12.80 -1.75 3.32
N PHE A 98 -11.67 -2.43 3.44
CA PHE A 98 -11.38 -3.28 4.59
C PHE A 98 -10.71 -2.45 5.68
N ILE A 99 -11.14 -2.62 6.92
CA ILE A 99 -10.55 -2.00 8.09
C ILE A 99 -10.21 -3.06 9.14
N SER A 100 -9.08 -2.88 9.81
CA SER A 100 -8.69 -3.65 10.99
C SER A 100 -9.06 -2.87 12.25
N GLN A 101 -9.75 -3.52 13.18
CA GLN A 101 -10.09 -2.96 14.49
C GLN A 101 -9.87 -4.04 15.57
N HIS A 102 -8.94 -3.78 16.50
CA HIS A 102 -8.58 -4.71 17.58
C HIS A 102 -8.29 -6.14 17.07
N GLY A 103 -7.52 -6.27 15.99
CA GLY A 103 -7.15 -7.55 15.38
C GLY A 103 -8.26 -8.25 14.60
N ARG A 104 -9.45 -7.64 14.47
CA ARG A 104 -10.57 -8.15 13.66
C ARG A 104 -10.74 -7.33 12.40
N TRP A 105 -11.05 -8.00 11.31
CA TRP A 105 -11.22 -7.38 10.00
C TRP A 105 -12.70 -7.22 9.63
N PHE A 106 -13.02 -6.07 9.06
CA PHE A 106 -14.35 -5.73 8.59
C PHE A 106 -14.29 -5.20 7.17
N LEU A 107 -15.24 -5.62 6.34
CA LEU A 107 -15.54 -5.03 5.03
C LEU A 107 -16.63 -3.97 5.21
N CYS A 108 -16.30 -2.74 4.85
CA CYS A 108 -17.21 -1.61 4.74
C CYS A 108 -17.59 -1.41 3.27
N ASP A 109 -18.87 -1.63 2.98
CA ASP A 109 -19.51 -1.47 1.68
C ASP A 109 -20.73 -0.55 1.86
N ASP A 110 -20.53 0.75 1.65
CA ASP A 110 -21.47 1.82 1.98
C ASP A 110 -21.98 1.71 3.43
N THR A 111 -23.26 1.37 3.60
CA THR A 111 -23.92 1.21 4.90
C THR A 111 -23.77 -0.18 5.49
N LYS A 112 -23.17 -1.13 4.75
CA LYS A 112 -23.04 -2.53 5.15
C LYS A 112 -21.65 -2.79 5.69
N ILE A 113 -21.57 -3.15 6.97
CA ILE A 113 -20.33 -3.59 7.61
C ILE A 113 -20.44 -5.10 7.86
N LYS A 114 -19.43 -5.85 7.41
CA LYS A 114 -19.39 -7.32 7.55
C LYS A 114 -18.06 -7.78 8.12
N PRO A 115 -18.02 -8.68 9.10
CA PRO A 115 -16.77 -9.30 9.52
C PRO A 115 -16.21 -10.16 8.38
N VAL A 116 -14.89 -10.14 8.21
CA VAL A 116 -14.18 -10.92 7.18
C VAL A 116 -12.90 -11.51 7.74
N SER A 117 -12.34 -12.52 7.07
CA SER A 117 -11.06 -13.08 7.46
C SER A 117 -9.90 -12.26 6.90
N LEU A 118 -8.72 -12.33 7.54
CA LEU A 118 -7.50 -11.74 6.97
C LEU A 118 -7.19 -12.32 5.58
N SER A 119 -7.51 -13.58 5.33
CA SER A 119 -7.33 -14.20 4.02
C SER A 119 -8.14 -13.48 2.94
N ASP A 120 -9.39 -13.11 3.22
CA ASP A 120 -10.23 -12.37 2.28
C ASP A 120 -9.64 -11.00 1.96
N VAL A 121 -9.09 -10.34 2.97
CA VAL A 121 -8.41 -9.03 2.84
C VAL A 121 -7.17 -9.16 1.95
N LEU A 122 -6.27 -10.11 2.23
CA LEU A 122 -5.02 -10.29 1.48
C LEU A 122 -5.25 -10.77 0.03
N ASN A 123 -6.43 -11.33 -0.27
CA ASN A 123 -6.81 -11.76 -1.61
C ASN A 123 -7.56 -10.69 -2.42
N SER A 124 -7.81 -9.50 -1.87
CA SER A 124 -8.59 -8.45 -2.54
C SER A 124 -7.85 -7.75 -3.68
N GLU A 125 -8.59 -7.10 -4.58
CA GLU A 125 -8.03 -6.21 -5.62
C GLU A 125 -7.72 -4.83 -5.02
N ALA A 126 -6.73 -4.80 -4.12
CA ALA A 126 -6.32 -3.58 -3.43
C ALA A 126 -5.97 -2.47 -4.42
N TYR A 127 -6.53 -1.29 -4.22
CA TYR A 127 -6.25 -0.05 -4.95
C TYR A 127 -5.37 0.88 -4.13
N MET A 128 -5.66 1.01 -2.83
CA MET A 128 -4.78 1.67 -1.86
C MET A 128 -4.60 0.80 -0.62
N LEU A 129 -3.41 0.85 -0.05
CA LEU A 129 -3.06 0.17 1.19
C LEU A 129 -2.69 1.23 2.22
N VAL A 130 -3.16 1.05 3.45
CA VAL A 130 -2.80 1.87 4.59
C VAL A 130 -2.11 0.99 5.61
N TYR A 131 -0.92 1.44 5.99
CA TYR A 131 -0.03 0.76 6.90
C TYR A 131 0.25 1.67 8.08
N GLU A 132 0.12 1.14 9.29
CA GLU A 132 0.42 1.85 10.53
C GLU A 132 1.69 1.27 11.15
N LYS A 133 2.57 2.15 11.58
CA LYS A 133 3.82 1.78 12.25
C LYS A 133 3.49 1.08 13.57
N LYS A 134 4.06 -0.10 13.83
CA LYS A 134 3.88 -0.76 15.13
C LYS A 134 4.59 0.05 16.20
N ALA A 135 3.83 0.69 17.10
CA ALA A 135 4.41 1.22 18.32
C ALA A 135 4.84 0.04 19.20
N LEU A 136 6.05 0.12 19.77
CA LEU A 136 6.47 -0.79 20.82
C LEU A 136 5.55 -0.56 22.03
N GLU A 137 4.56 -1.43 22.23
CA GLU A 137 3.90 -1.54 23.53
C GLU A 137 4.94 -2.12 24.49
N TYR A 138 5.56 -1.25 25.29
CA TYR A 138 6.31 -1.68 26.47
C TYR A 138 5.28 -2.19 27.49
N SER A 139 5.08 -3.51 27.52
CA SER A 139 4.40 -4.23 28.60
C SER A 139 5.33 -4.47 29.77
#